data_AF-A0AAW0Q9B3-F1
#
_entry.id   AF-A0AAW0Q9B3-F1
#
_cell.length_a   1.000
_cell.length_b   1.000
_cell.length_c   1.000
_cell.angle_alpha   90.00
_cell.angle_beta   90.00
_cell.angle_gamma   90.00
#
_symmetry.space_group_name_H-M   'P 1'
#
loop_
_entity.id
_entity.type
_entity.pdbx_description
1 polymer ?
#
loop_
_entity_poly.entity_id
_entity_poly.type
_entity_poly.pdbx_seq_one_letter_code
_entity_poly.pdbx_strand_id
1 'polypeptide(L)'
;MLAKHLVLVFAAGLAAAVEPLVDLKYTKLQGTALANGATQWLGVRYAAPPVGALRFAAPIDPPATAPGTVEDATKFQPICLPRSASDFTMKPNKRFTVAEDCLYVNIFAPSNATAAGDNKLGVLYFIQGGGFQSNSNANFNGSDLAVFGNILVVQVNYRVGPFGGRGGGSLNNGLKDMIQGLKWVKQNIAAFGGDPDQVVAAGDSAGATGVAMLLAAFAEKDPGLFKGAIMESPSVATVRTLAQGQEQYDCLANATGCLGTSDSLACLRGLNASALQTEQCQFNPHLDGDLVKTPLLASFQAGAFLKVPTIAGTCSDEGTKNVPQDTDDVAAARRFVNDQAFGALSNASLDVVERVYLDAPQPVFAGAGRLWRQVANAHGDFRAHCIAARLQDGQAAAGVRTYNYRYAVRDPEQEALGFGAYHTVELNGVFGPDNTDGAPPKSYRTTNAAIVPITMAYWAGFVRTLDPNAARVAGTPEWKPWTAEGRERLRFETGAMGMENMNDTQKANCDMLDPMLPAIETPTDKPGSVELKQN
;
A
#
# COMPACT_ATOMS: atom_id res chain seq x y z
N MET A 1 -6.63 24.11 69.00
CA MET A 1 -6.86 23.48 67.68
C MET A 1 -5.64 23.78 66.80
N LEU A 2 -4.75 22.81 66.60
CA LEU A 2 -3.61 22.95 65.69
C LEU A 2 -4.08 22.72 64.25
N ALA A 3 -4.08 23.76 63.42
CA ALA A 3 -4.33 23.63 61.98
C ALA A 3 -3.02 23.28 61.27
N LYS A 4 -2.82 21.98 60.97
CA LYS A 4 -1.76 21.51 60.08
C LYS A 4 -2.03 22.05 58.67
N HIS A 5 -1.16 22.94 58.19
CA HIS A 5 -1.15 23.35 56.79
C HIS A 5 -0.45 22.26 55.98
N LEU A 6 -1.22 21.51 55.20
CA LEU A 6 -0.72 20.54 54.24
C LEU A 6 -0.30 21.29 52.97
N VAL A 7 1.00 21.45 52.75
CA VAL A 7 1.54 21.96 51.49
C VAL A 7 1.48 20.83 50.47
N LEU A 8 0.52 20.92 49.54
CA LEU A 8 0.48 20.08 48.34
C LEU A 8 1.52 20.63 47.36
N VAL A 9 2.65 19.93 47.24
CA VAL A 9 3.61 20.15 46.17
C VAL A 9 3.04 19.49 44.91
N PHE A 10 2.51 20.31 44.00
CA PHE A 10 2.25 19.86 42.63
C PHE A 10 3.60 19.62 41.95
N ALA A 11 4.00 18.36 41.83
CA ALA A 11 5.02 17.97 40.88
C ALA A 11 4.42 18.12 39.48
N ALA A 12 4.59 19.29 38.87
CA ALA A 12 4.41 19.45 37.43
C ALA A 12 5.47 18.56 36.76
N GLY A 13 5.07 17.36 36.35
CA GLY A 13 5.90 16.52 35.50
C GLY A 13 6.18 17.29 34.22
N LEU A 14 7.43 17.73 34.04
CA LEU A 14 7.95 18.14 32.74
C LEU A 14 7.84 16.91 31.84
N ALA A 15 6.77 16.83 31.05
CA ALA A 15 6.66 15.84 30.00
C ALA A 15 7.77 16.18 28.98
N ALA A 16 8.88 15.44 29.05
CA ALA A 16 10.00 15.65 28.15
C ALA A 16 9.57 15.27 26.74
N ALA A 17 9.69 16.24 25.83
CA ALA A 17 9.67 16.01 24.38
C ALA A 17 10.63 14.87 24.02
N VAL A 18 10.30 14.05 23.02
CA VAL A 18 11.18 12.99 22.53
C VAL A 18 12.46 13.63 22.02
N GLU A 19 13.58 13.33 22.69
CA GLU A 19 14.89 13.73 22.24
C GLU A 19 15.24 13.00 20.94
N PRO A 20 15.96 13.63 19.99
CA PRO A 20 16.41 12.95 18.78
C PRO A 20 17.26 11.69 19.05
N LEU A 21 17.88 11.57 20.23
CA LEU A 21 18.57 10.35 20.66
C LEU A 21 17.56 9.36 21.26
N VAL A 22 17.37 8.21 20.61
CA VAL A 22 16.46 7.15 21.06
C VAL A 22 17.26 5.91 21.42
N ASP A 23 17.02 5.38 22.61
CA ASP A 23 17.63 4.14 23.11
C ASP A 23 16.66 2.97 22.91
N LEU A 24 16.97 2.09 21.97
CA LEU A 24 16.31 0.81 21.79
C LEU A 24 17.17 -0.27 22.43
N LYS A 25 16.55 -1.31 23.00
CA LYS A 25 17.27 -2.38 23.70
C LYS A 25 18.42 -3.02 22.90
N TYR A 26 18.34 -2.99 21.57
CA TYR A 26 19.35 -3.54 20.66
C TYR A 26 20.23 -2.48 19.97
N THR A 27 19.87 -1.19 20.03
CA THR A 27 20.63 -0.11 19.35
C THR A 27 20.27 1.29 19.86
N LYS A 28 21.21 2.23 19.80
CA LYS A 28 20.94 3.65 20.04
C LYS A 28 20.93 4.39 18.71
N LEU A 29 19.95 5.27 18.50
CA LEU A 29 19.71 5.95 17.23
C LEU A 29 19.78 7.46 17.42
N GLN A 30 20.53 8.15 16.57
CA GLN A 30 20.53 9.61 16.52
C GLN A 30 19.70 10.09 15.32
N GLY A 31 18.53 10.66 15.61
CA GLY A 31 17.66 11.32 14.62
C GLY A 31 17.98 12.79 14.42
N THR A 32 17.09 13.50 13.71
CA THR A 32 17.21 14.95 13.41
C THR A 32 15.92 15.67 13.77
N ALA A 33 16.01 16.75 14.55
CA ALA A 33 14.91 17.70 14.72
C ALA A 33 14.84 18.64 13.51
N LEU A 34 13.65 18.88 12.98
CA LEU A 34 13.38 19.66 11.80
C LEU A 34 12.75 21.02 12.16
N ALA A 35 12.94 22.01 11.28
CA ALA A 35 12.41 23.35 11.50
C ALA A 35 10.87 23.43 11.48
N ASN A 36 10.19 22.46 10.87
CA ASN A 36 8.72 22.37 10.85
C ASN A 36 8.12 21.77 12.13
N GLY A 37 8.93 21.52 13.17
CA GLY A 37 8.45 20.97 14.44
C GLY A 37 8.26 19.45 14.44
N ALA A 38 8.84 18.75 13.46
CA ALA A 38 8.95 17.30 13.46
C ALA A 38 10.35 16.84 13.91
N THR A 39 10.44 15.63 14.46
CA THR A 39 11.68 14.87 14.61
C THR A 39 11.62 13.64 13.71
N GLN A 40 12.71 13.33 13.02
CA GLN A 40 12.79 12.19 12.13
C GLN A 40 13.95 11.24 12.48
N TRP A 41 13.71 9.94 12.25
CA TRP A 41 14.70 8.87 12.32
C TRP A 41 14.59 8.05 11.04
N LEU A 42 15.57 8.20 10.16
CA LEU A 42 15.60 7.61 8.84
C LEU A 42 16.55 6.42 8.83
N GLY A 43 16.17 5.33 8.16
CA GLY A 43 17.06 4.17 8.01
C GLY A 43 17.18 3.29 9.26
N VAL A 44 16.12 3.18 10.08
CA VAL A 44 16.14 2.35 11.28
C VAL A 44 15.94 0.88 10.91
N ARG A 45 16.91 0.03 11.24
CA ARG A 45 16.87 -1.39 10.89
C ARG A 45 15.84 -2.13 11.74
N TYR A 46 14.81 -2.71 11.10
CA TYR A 46 13.77 -3.46 11.80
C TYR A 46 13.93 -4.99 11.71
N ALA A 47 14.82 -5.46 10.83
CA ALA A 47 15.15 -6.87 10.64
C ALA A 47 16.63 -7.04 10.21
N ALA A 48 17.18 -8.24 10.40
CA ALA A 48 18.53 -8.54 9.93
C ALA A 48 18.65 -8.39 8.40
N PRO A 49 19.82 -7.97 7.86
CA PRO A 49 20.06 -7.92 6.42
C PRO A 49 19.68 -9.24 5.74
N PRO A 50 18.77 -9.26 4.76
CA PRO A 50 18.30 -10.50 4.13
C PRO A 50 19.28 -11.00 3.04
N VAL A 51 20.58 -10.96 3.33
CA VAL A 51 21.67 -11.29 2.39
C VAL A 51 22.27 -12.66 2.69
N GLY A 52 23.02 -13.21 1.73
CA GLY A 52 23.74 -14.47 1.89
C GLY A 52 22.81 -15.63 2.29
N ALA A 53 23.04 -16.24 3.45
CA ALA A 53 22.20 -17.33 3.95
C ALA A 53 20.75 -16.90 4.24
N LEU A 54 20.51 -15.61 4.56
CA LEU A 54 19.18 -15.05 4.79
C LEU A 54 18.48 -14.63 3.50
N ARG A 55 19.16 -14.71 2.34
CA ARG A 55 18.50 -14.53 1.05
C ARG A 55 17.42 -15.59 0.87
N PHE A 56 16.24 -15.13 0.51
CA PHE A 56 15.00 -15.91 0.41
C PHE A 56 14.55 -16.61 1.71
N ALA A 57 15.06 -16.21 2.87
CA ALA A 57 14.57 -16.67 4.16
C ALA A 57 13.54 -15.67 4.74
N ALA A 58 12.71 -16.14 5.66
CA ALA A 58 11.86 -15.26 6.46
C ALA A 58 12.73 -14.23 7.22
N PRO A 59 12.25 -12.99 7.39
CA PRO A 59 12.99 -11.99 8.15
C PRO A 59 13.11 -12.42 9.61
N ILE A 60 14.20 -12.02 10.25
CA ILE A 60 14.46 -12.23 11.67
C ILE A 60 14.78 -10.90 12.33
N ASP A 61 14.74 -10.87 13.66
CA ASP A 61 15.01 -9.69 14.47
C ASP A 61 16.37 -9.05 14.10
N PRO A 62 16.47 -7.71 14.19
CA PRO A 62 17.69 -7.00 13.81
C PRO A 62 18.83 -7.36 14.77
N PRO A 63 20.08 -7.46 14.28
CA PRO A 63 21.22 -7.69 15.15
C PRO A 63 21.42 -6.51 16.11
N ALA A 64 21.84 -6.81 17.33
CA ALA A 64 22.23 -5.77 18.27
C ALA A 64 23.51 -5.06 17.80
N THR A 65 23.55 -3.74 17.94
CA THR A 65 24.77 -2.96 17.69
C THR A 65 25.74 -3.13 18.86
N ALA A 66 27.03 -2.88 18.60
CA ALA A 66 28.04 -2.97 19.65
C ALA A 66 27.69 -2.02 20.83
N PRO A 67 27.94 -2.42 22.09
CA PRO A 67 27.68 -1.57 23.24
C PRO A 67 28.38 -0.21 23.12
N GLY A 68 27.62 0.87 23.34
CA GLY A 68 28.14 2.25 23.24
C GLY A 68 28.11 2.86 21.83
N THR A 69 27.77 2.08 20.80
CA THR A 69 27.55 2.62 19.45
C THR A 69 26.22 3.37 19.37
N VAL A 70 26.25 4.54 18.74
CA VAL A 70 25.06 5.30 18.32
C VAL A 70 25.03 5.29 16.80
N GLU A 71 24.00 4.69 16.23
CA GLU A 71 23.78 4.63 14.79
C GLU A 71 23.22 5.96 14.28
N ASP A 72 23.71 6.38 13.11
CA ASP A 72 23.24 7.56 12.39
C ASP A 72 21.88 7.24 11.74
N ALA A 73 20.81 7.81 12.29
CA ALA A 73 19.45 7.72 11.75
C ALA A 73 19.02 9.06 11.09
N THR A 74 19.96 9.80 10.50
CA THR A 74 19.68 11.08 9.84
C THR A 74 19.50 10.96 8.31
N LYS A 75 19.70 9.77 7.74
CA LYS A 75 19.68 9.53 6.30
C LYS A 75 18.86 8.31 5.94
N PHE A 76 18.14 8.39 4.82
CA PHE A 76 17.52 7.23 4.23
C PHE A 76 18.58 6.18 3.87
N GLN A 77 18.25 4.92 4.15
CA GLN A 77 19.02 3.76 3.71
C GLN A 77 18.47 3.23 2.38
N PRO A 78 19.20 2.33 1.69
CA PRO A 78 18.74 1.79 0.42
C PRO A 78 17.34 1.15 0.50
N ILE A 79 16.56 1.34 -0.56
CA ILE A 79 15.31 0.61 -0.77
C ILE A 79 15.62 -0.78 -1.35
N CYS A 80 14.64 -1.67 -1.33
CA CYS A 80 14.85 -3.04 -1.78
C CYS A 80 15.05 -3.13 -3.29
N LEU A 81 16.00 -3.96 -3.70
CA LEU A 81 16.33 -4.17 -5.11
C LEU A 81 15.08 -4.63 -5.89
N PRO A 82 14.67 -3.92 -6.96
CA PRO A 82 13.47 -4.25 -7.71
C PRO A 82 13.68 -5.50 -8.55
N ARG A 83 12.57 -6.08 -9.01
CA ARG A 83 12.54 -7.24 -9.91
C ARG A 83 13.39 -7.01 -11.16
N SER A 84 13.35 -5.82 -11.75
CA SER A 84 13.90 -5.51 -13.05
C SER A 84 15.05 -4.51 -12.96
N ALA A 85 16.09 -4.71 -13.77
CA ALA A 85 17.21 -3.77 -13.88
C ALA A 85 16.85 -2.48 -14.65
N SER A 86 15.74 -2.48 -15.40
CA SER A 86 15.22 -1.30 -16.11
C SER A 86 14.19 -0.50 -15.31
N ASP A 87 13.84 -0.96 -14.11
CA ASP A 87 12.95 -0.28 -13.18
C ASP A 87 13.41 1.16 -12.93
N PHE A 88 12.47 2.08 -12.78
CA PHE A 88 12.79 3.50 -12.61
C PHE A 88 13.59 3.76 -11.32
N THR A 89 13.45 2.89 -10.30
CA THR A 89 14.20 3.00 -9.05
C THR A 89 15.69 2.68 -9.21
N MET A 90 16.08 2.03 -10.30
CA MET A 90 17.49 1.77 -10.67
C MET A 90 18.19 3.01 -11.25
N LYS A 91 17.44 4.05 -11.65
CA LYS A 91 18.04 5.29 -12.19
C LYS A 91 18.58 6.14 -11.04
N PRO A 92 19.70 6.87 -11.24
CA PRO A 92 20.24 7.75 -10.20
C PRO A 92 19.18 8.70 -9.64
N ASN A 93 18.92 8.59 -8.34
CA ASN A 93 17.95 9.41 -7.62
C ASN A 93 18.60 9.99 -6.36
N LYS A 94 18.21 11.21 -5.98
CA LYS A 94 18.67 11.85 -4.73
C LYS A 94 17.97 11.28 -3.49
N ARG A 95 16.80 10.63 -3.64
CA ARG A 95 15.96 10.14 -2.54
C ARG A 95 16.22 8.70 -2.14
N PHE A 96 16.71 7.88 -3.05
CA PHE A 96 16.93 6.47 -2.79
C PHE A 96 18.10 5.93 -3.60
N THR A 97 18.78 4.97 -2.98
CA THR A 97 19.63 3.98 -3.62
C THR A 97 18.97 2.61 -3.46
N VAL A 98 19.46 1.60 -4.17
CA VAL A 98 18.90 0.23 -4.13
C VAL A 98 19.94 -0.74 -3.61
N ALA A 99 19.54 -1.67 -2.73
CA ALA A 99 20.39 -2.75 -2.26
C ALA A 99 19.56 -3.96 -1.81
N GLU A 100 20.21 -5.10 -1.60
CA GLU A 100 19.60 -6.26 -0.96
C GLU A 100 19.45 -6.08 0.56
N ASP A 101 20.42 -5.41 1.20
CA ASP A 101 20.27 -4.94 2.57
C ASP A 101 19.39 -3.69 2.60
N CYS A 102 18.07 -3.89 2.80
CA CYS A 102 17.06 -2.86 2.61
C CYS A 102 15.95 -2.83 3.69
N LEU A 103 16.00 -3.71 4.69
CA LEU A 103 14.93 -3.86 5.70
C LEU A 103 15.01 -2.77 6.78
N TYR A 104 14.60 -1.57 6.37
CA TYR A 104 14.60 -0.36 7.18
C TYR A 104 13.19 0.23 7.28
N VAL A 105 12.93 0.90 8.41
CA VAL A 105 11.80 1.80 8.61
C VAL A 105 12.30 3.24 8.73
N ASN A 106 11.44 4.19 8.37
CA ASN A 106 11.64 5.61 8.59
C ASN A 106 10.51 6.14 9.48
N ILE A 107 10.83 6.95 10.48
CA ILE A 107 9.90 7.41 11.51
C ILE A 107 9.88 8.93 11.53
N PHE A 108 8.69 9.50 11.53
CA PHE A 108 8.44 10.93 11.68
C PHE A 108 7.45 11.15 12.82
N ALA A 109 7.78 12.04 13.75
CA ALA A 109 6.94 12.36 14.90
C ALA A 109 6.91 13.88 15.13
N PRO A 110 5.84 14.46 15.70
CA PRO A 110 5.90 15.80 16.27
C PRO A 110 7.02 15.90 17.31
N SER A 111 7.82 16.96 17.30
CA SER A 111 8.93 17.13 18.23
C SER A 111 8.48 17.23 19.69
N ASN A 112 7.22 17.58 19.95
CA ASN A 112 6.64 17.61 21.28
C ASN A 112 5.99 16.27 21.71
N ALA A 113 6.08 15.21 20.89
CA ALA A 113 5.64 13.88 21.28
C ALA A 113 6.43 13.43 22.53
N THR A 114 5.84 12.55 23.36
CA THR A 114 6.44 12.14 24.63
C THR A 114 6.44 10.62 24.76
N ALA A 115 7.60 10.04 25.09
CA ALA A 115 7.70 8.59 25.36
C ALA A 115 7.08 8.18 26.72
N ALA A 116 6.83 9.16 27.60
CA ALA A 116 6.30 8.96 28.95
C ALA A 116 4.82 9.38 29.06
N GLY A 117 4.08 8.65 29.90
CA GLY A 117 2.67 8.95 30.22
C GLY A 117 1.66 8.42 29.20
N ASP A 118 0.40 8.87 29.35
CA ASP A 118 -0.75 8.40 28.56
C ASP A 118 -0.95 9.19 27.25
N ASN A 119 -0.12 10.20 26.97
CA ASN A 119 -0.25 11.08 25.79
C ASN A 119 0.44 10.52 24.53
N LYS A 120 0.48 9.20 24.36
CA LYS A 120 1.09 8.56 23.19
C LYS A 120 0.23 8.78 21.95
N LEU A 121 0.87 8.94 20.80
CA LEU A 121 0.18 9.30 19.56
C LEU A 121 -0.15 8.07 18.71
N GLY A 122 -1.26 8.12 17.98
CA GLY A 122 -1.60 7.10 16.98
C GLY A 122 -0.49 6.96 15.92
N VAL A 123 -0.28 5.74 15.43
CA VAL A 123 0.79 5.40 14.51
C VAL A 123 0.21 5.01 13.16
N LEU A 124 0.55 5.76 12.11
CA LEU A 124 0.32 5.38 10.72
C LEU A 124 1.51 4.52 10.26
N TYR A 125 1.29 3.23 10.05
CA TYR A 125 2.28 2.32 9.47
C TYR A 125 2.04 2.19 7.97
N PHE A 126 2.79 2.95 7.17
CA PHE A 126 2.65 3.07 5.73
C PHE A 126 3.49 2.04 4.97
N ILE A 127 2.81 1.20 4.20
CA ILE A 127 3.34 0.18 3.31
C ILE A 127 3.17 0.69 1.88
N GLN A 128 4.29 0.97 1.23
CA GLN A 128 4.32 1.50 -0.14
C GLN A 128 3.82 0.51 -1.20
N GLY A 129 3.43 1.04 -2.36
CA GLY A 129 3.09 0.31 -3.57
C GLY A 129 4.28 -0.14 -4.43
N GLY A 130 3.99 -0.49 -5.69
CA GLY A 130 4.96 -0.95 -6.69
C GLY A 130 4.76 -2.38 -7.20
N GLY A 131 3.52 -2.88 -7.18
CA GLY A 131 3.14 -4.16 -7.81
C GLY A 131 3.80 -5.40 -7.20
N PHE A 132 4.33 -5.30 -5.98
CA PHE A 132 5.24 -6.28 -5.37
C PHE A 132 6.55 -6.50 -6.15
N GLN A 133 6.86 -5.67 -7.16
CA GLN A 133 8.06 -5.76 -7.98
C GLN A 133 9.07 -4.65 -7.70
N SER A 134 8.61 -3.53 -7.16
CA SER A 134 9.41 -2.35 -6.84
C SER A 134 8.90 -1.71 -5.55
N ASN A 135 9.75 -0.88 -4.94
CA ASN A 135 9.40 0.00 -3.82
C ASN A 135 9.14 1.40 -4.41
N SER A 136 7.94 1.61 -4.95
CA SER A 136 7.66 2.74 -5.85
C SER A 136 7.30 4.05 -5.16
N ASN A 137 7.02 4.01 -3.86
CA ASN A 137 6.57 5.17 -3.07
C ASN A 137 7.47 5.35 -1.84
N ALA A 138 8.75 5.00 -1.99
CA ALA A 138 9.70 4.99 -0.90
C ALA A 138 10.10 6.40 -0.45
N ASN A 139 10.48 6.51 0.82
CA ASN A 139 11.12 7.70 1.39
C ASN A 139 10.30 8.99 1.17
N PHE A 140 8.96 8.89 1.20
CA PHE A 140 8.08 10.06 1.32
C PHE A 140 8.42 10.83 2.59
N ASN A 141 8.32 12.15 2.57
CA ASN A 141 8.58 12.93 3.78
C ASN A 141 7.30 12.96 4.66
N GLY A 142 7.29 12.19 5.74
CA GLY A 142 6.13 12.12 6.64
C GLY A 142 6.00 13.29 7.62
N SER A 143 6.95 14.24 7.64
CA SER A 143 7.03 15.25 8.71
C SER A 143 5.83 16.18 8.77
N ASP A 144 5.34 16.69 7.63
CA ASP A 144 4.18 17.58 7.63
C ASP A 144 2.90 16.87 8.07
N LEU A 145 2.69 15.63 7.60
CA LEU A 145 1.55 14.82 8.04
C LEU A 145 1.63 14.49 9.55
N ALA A 146 2.83 14.17 10.05
CA ALA A 146 3.04 13.89 11.47
C ALA A 146 2.66 15.10 12.34
N VAL A 147 3.16 16.29 11.99
CA VAL A 147 2.91 17.54 12.73
C VAL A 147 1.46 17.99 12.59
N PHE A 148 0.92 18.03 11.36
CA PHE A 148 -0.46 18.45 11.11
C PHE A 148 -1.47 17.51 11.79
N GLY A 149 -1.26 16.21 11.64
CA GLY A 149 -2.17 15.18 12.15
C GLY A 149 -2.02 14.92 13.65
N ASN A 150 -0.91 15.36 14.26
CA ASN A 150 -0.50 14.95 15.60
C ASN A 150 -0.48 13.41 15.74
N ILE A 151 0.24 12.77 14.83
CA ILE A 151 0.41 11.31 14.72
C ILE A 151 1.87 10.96 14.45
N LEU A 152 2.26 9.70 14.68
CA LEU A 152 3.52 9.17 14.13
C LEU A 152 3.27 8.61 12.74
N VAL A 153 4.22 8.83 11.84
CA VAL A 153 4.27 8.20 10.52
C VAL A 153 5.47 7.29 10.45
N VAL A 154 5.24 6.01 10.21
CA VAL A 154 6.26 4.98 10.05
C VAL A 154 6.17 4.42 8.64
N GLN A 155 7.22 4.54 7.85
CA GLN A 155 7.30 3.94 6.51
C GLN A 155 8.14 2.68 6.56
N VAL A 156 7.77 1.66 5.80
CA VAL A 156 8.51 0.39 5.74
C VAL A 156 8.98 0.06 4.32
N ASN A 157 10.24 -0.35 4.21
CA ASN A 157 10.73 -1.09 3.05
C ASN A 157 10.49 -2.58 3.25
N TYR A 158 10.00 -3.28 2.24
CA TYR A 158 9.85 -4.74 2.24
C TYR A 158 10.47 -5.33 0.97
N ARG A 159 10.91 -6.59 1.00
CA ARG A 159 11.47 -7.24 -0.20
C ARG A 159 10.41 -7.41 -1.28
N VAL A 160 10.83 -7.20 -2.52
CA VAL A 160 10.00 -7.28 -3.74
C VAL A 160 10.60 -8.25 -4.75
N GLY A 161 9.87 -8.51 -5.84
CA GLY A 161 10.31 -9.37 -6.93
C GLY A 161 10.77 -10.75 -6.45
N PRO A 162 11.89 -11.27 -6.95
CA PRO A 162 12.39 -12.60 -6.55
C PRO A 162 12.77 -12.66 -5.06
N PHE A 163 13.15 -11.54 -4.44
CA PHE A 163 13.55 -11.50 -3.03
C PHE A 163 12.35 -11.58 -2.08
N GLY A 164 11.22 -11.00 -2.48
CA GLY A 164 9.99 -10.93 -1.70
C GLY A 164 8.96 -12.02 -2.00
N GLY A 165 8.90 -12.47 -3.25
CA GLY A 165 8.03 -13.55 -3.70
C GLY A 165 8.68 -14.92 -3.51
N ARG A 166 8.58 -15.78 -4.54
CA ARG A 166 9.14 -17.14 -4.53
C ARG A 166 10.48 -17.20 -5.25
N GLY A 167 11.54 -16.71 -4.60
CA GLY A 167 12.94 -16.89 -5.04
C GLY A 167 13.58 -18.20 -4.57
N GLY A 168 12.89 -18.96 -3.70
CA GLY A 168 13.37 -20.20 -3.08
C GLY A 168 13.30 -20.15 -1.56
N GLY A 169 13.55 -21.26 -0.85
CA GLY A 169 13.56 -21.27 0.61
C GLY A 169 12.19 -21.00 1.26
N SER A 170 11.94 -19.75 1.70
CA SER A 170 10.69 -19.32 2.33
C SER A 170 9.82 -18.51 1.37
N LEU A 171 8.50 -18.67 1.47
CA LEU A 171 7.52 -17.96 0.65
C LEU A 171 7.04 -16.68 1.31
N ASN A 172 6.45 -15.78 0.52
CA ASN A 172 5.79 -14.57 1.00
C ASN A 172 6.69 -13.69 1.88
N ASN A 173 7.99 -13.64 1.56
CA ASN A 173 8.97 -12.88 2.33
C ASN A 173 8.62 -11.39 2.39
N GLY A 174 8.09 -10.80 1.31
CA GLY A 174 7.61 -9.42 1.33
C GLY A 174 6.47 -9.17 2.33
N LEU A 175 5.50 -10.09 2.44
CA LEU A 175 4.45 -10.00 3.45
C LEU A 175 5.00 -10.22 4.86
N LYS A 176 5.92 -11.18 5.03
CA LYS A 176 6.59 -11.44 6.30
C LYS A 176 7.44 -10.24 6.75
N ASP A 177 8.03 -9.52 5.81
CA ASP A 177 8.79 -8.28 6.04
C ASP A 177 7.86 -7.18 6.57
N MET A 178 6.67 -7.01 5.98
CA MET A 178 5.64 -6.07 6.49
C MET A 178 5.21 -6.44 7.92
N ILE A 179 5.02 -7.73 8.21
CA ILE A 179 4.66 -8.23 9.54
C ILE A 179 5.79 -8.03 10.55
N GLN A 180 7.03 -8.29 10.15
CA GLN A 180 8.19 -8.09 11.02
C GLN A 180 8.38 -6.61 11.36
N GLY A 181 8.13 -5.70 10.42
CA GLY A 181 8.11 -4.26 10.71
C GLY A 181 6.99 -3.87 11.69
N LEU A 182 5.78 -4.43 11.55
CA LEU A 182 4.70 -4.23 12.51
C LEU A 182 5.05 -4.77 13.92
N LYS A 183 5.69 -5.95 14.01
CA LYS A 183 6.19 -6.48 15.28
C LYS A 183 7.23 -5.56 15.90
N TRP A 184 8.15 -5.03 15.09
CA TRP A 184 9.14 -4.07 15.54
C TRP A 184 8.48 -2.78 16.05
N VAL A 185 7.48 -2.24 15.33
CA VAL A 185 6.70 -1.07 15.77
C VAL A 185 6.03 -1.36 17.12
N LYS A 186 5.36 -2.50 17.25
CA LYS A 186 4.70 -2.90 18.51
C LYS A 186 5.67 -2.91 19.70
N GLN A 187 6.91 -3.32 19.48
CA GLN A 187 7.93 -3.43 20.53
C GLN A 187 8.64 -2.10 20.85
N ASN A 188 8.79 -1.20 19.86
CA ASN A 188 9.74 -0.09 19.94
C ASN A 188 9.12 1.31 19.79
N ILE A 189 7.93 1.44 19.19
CA ILE A 189 7.41 2.76 18.78
C ILE A 189 7.12 3.71 19.94
N ALA A 190 6.90 3.17 21.14
CA ALA A 190 6.75 3.94 22.37
C ALA A 190 7.96 4.83 22.68
N ALA A 191 9.16 4.40 22.31
CA ALA A 191 10.38 5.20 22.50
C ALA A 191 10.40 6.48 21.64
N PHE A 192 9.59 6.52 20.58
CA PHE A 192 9.43 7.66 19.68
C PHE A 192 8.17 8.48 20.00
N GLY A 193 7.44 8.14 21.08
CA GLY A 193 6.19 8.80 21.47
C GLY A 193 4.91 8.22 20.83
N GLY A 194 5.01 7.10 20.11
CA GLY A 194 3.85 6.41 19.53
C GLY A 194 3.16 5.46 20.50
N ASP A 195 1.88 5.24 20.29
CA ASP A 195 1.10 4.24 21.01
C ASP A 195 1.16 2.90 20.26
N PRO A 196 1.85 1.87 20.79
CA PRO A 196 1.87 0.55 20.16
C PRO A 196 0.48 -0.10 20.14
N ASP A 197 -0.47 0.37 20.93
CA ASP A 197 -1.86 -0.10 20.94
C ASP A 197 -2.78 0.72 20.04
N GLN A 198 -2.29 1.75 19.34
CA GLN A 198 -3.07 2.54 18.36
C GLN A 198 -2.30 2.64 17.03
N VAL A 199 -2.10 1.48 16.40
CA VAL A 199 -1.45 1.36 15.08
C VAL A 199 -2.50 1.16 13.99
N VAL A 200 -2.42 1.95 12.93
CA VAL A 200 -3.21 1.79 11.70
C VAL A 200 -2.27 1.38 10.56
N ALA A 201 -2.50 0.22 9.97
CA ALA A 201 -1.76 -0.22 8.79
C ALA A 201 -2.36 0.44 7.54
N ALA A 202 -1.56 1.21 6.82
CA ALA A 202 -1.97 1.88 5.60
C ALA A 202 -1.11 1.44 4.43
N GLY A 203 -1.65 1.41 3.24
CA GLY A 203 -0.83 1.24 2.05
C GLY A 203 -1.54 1.70 0.79
N ASP A 204 -0.74 1.92 -0.25
CA ASP A 204 -1.19 2.31 -1.58
C ASP A 204 -0.94 1.19 -2.59
N SER A 205 -1.83 1.00 -3.56
CA SER A 205 -1.65 0.04 -4.65
C SER A 205 -1.34 -1.39 -4.15
N ALA A 206 -0.15 -1.92 -4.45
CA ALA A 206 0.32 -3.21 -3.92
C ALA A 206 0.48 -3.21 -2.39
N GLY A 207 0.79 -2.07 -1.77
CA GLY A 207 0.78 -1.90 -0.32
C GLY A 207 -0.63 -2.00 0.27
N ALA A 208 -1.64 -1.39 -0.38
CA ALA A 208 -3.05 -1.55 -0.02
C ALA A 208 -3.50 -3.01 -0.13
N THR A 209 -3.05 -3.68 -1.20
CA THR A 209 -3.28 -5.11 -1.42
C THR A 209 -2.58 -5.95 -0.34
N GLY A 210 -1.36 -5.59 0.05
CA GLY A 210 -0.64 -6.20 1.17
C GLY A 210 -1.39 -6.06 2.49
N VAL A 211 -1.91 -4.87 2.80
CA VAL A 211 -2.77 -4.64 3.98
C VAL A 211 -4.01 -5.53 3.95
N ALA A 212 -4.69 -5.63 2.81
CA ALA A 212 -5.84 -6.53 2.65
C ALA A 212 -5.45 -8.01 2.88
N MET A 213 -4.28 -8.44 2.38
CA MET A 213 -3.74 -9.78 2.64
C MET A 213 -3.38 -10.00 4.12
N LEU A 214 -2.86 -9.00 4.83
CA LEU A 214 -2.61 -9.10 6.28
C LEU A 214 -3.93 -9.23 7.07
N LEU A 215 -4.97 -8.50 6.68
CA LEU A 215 -6.31 -8.68 7.26
C LEU A 215 -6.80 -10.12 7.09
N ALA A 216 -6.67 -10.68 5.89
CA ALA A 216 -7.05 -12.07 5.62
C ALA A 216 -6.18 -13.09 6.39
N ALA A 217 -4.86 -12.86 6.46
CA ALA A 217 -3.92 -13.72 7.19
C ALA A 217 -4.23 -13.80 8.69
N PHE A 218 -4.79 -12.74 9.27
CA PHE A 218 -5.14 -12.65 10.70
C PHE A 218 -6.61 -12.98 10.99
N ALA A 219 -7.32 -13.61 10.06
CA ALA A 219 -8.73 -14.00 10.22
C ALA A 219 -8.97 -14.94 11.41
N GLU A 220 -8.10 -15.92 11.61
CA GLU A 220 -8.26 -16.94 12.66
C GLU A 220 -7.67 -16.49 14.01
N LYS A 221 -6.64 -15.65 13.96
CA LYS A 221 -5.91 -15.20 15.15
C LYS A 221 -5.38 -13.79 14.94
N ASP A 222 -5.93 -12.86 15.72
CA ASP A 222 -5.40 -11.50 15.80
C ASP A 222 -4.10 -11.48 16.62
N PRO A 223 -2.95 -11.12 16.00
CA PRO A 223 -1.69 -10.96 16.74
C PRO A 223 -1.59 -9.63 17.51
N GLY A 224 -2.59 -8.74 17.41
CA GLY A 224 -2.63 -7.45 18.08
C GLY A 224 -1.67 -6.41 17.51
N LEU A 225 -1.34 -6.53 16.21
CA LEU A 225 -0.33 -5.71 15.53
C LEU A 225 -0.86 -4.37 15.01
N PHE A 226 -2.14 -4.28 14.64
CA PHE A 226 -2.80 -3.03 14.24
C PHE A 226 -4.30 -3.10 14.55
N LYS A 227 -4.94 -1.94 14.76
CA LYS A 227 -6.35 -1.80 15.14
C LYS A 227 -7.22 -1.12 14.09
N GLY A 228 -6.64 -0.70 12.97
CA GLY A 228 -7.36 -0.17 11.83
C GLY A 228 -6.54 -0.33 10.55
N ALA A 229 -7.20 -0.20 9.40
CA ALA A 229 -6.54 -0.31 8.11
C ALA A 229 -6.97 0.79 7.11
N ILE A 230 -6.03 1.27 6.30
CA ILE A 230 -6.31 2.17 5.16
C ILE A 230 -5.78 1.48 3.89
N MET A 231 -6.67 1.29 2.92
CA MET A 231 -6.37 0.62 1.64
C MET A 231 -6.61 1.60 0.49
N GLU A 232 -5.55 2.25 0.03
CA GLU A 232 -5.60 3.27 -1.03
C GLU A 232 -5.38 2.60 -2.40
N SER A 233 -6.42 2.56 -3.23
CA SER A 233 -6.43 1.84 -4.52
C SER A 233 -6.06 0.34 -4.41
N PRO A 234 -6.74 -0.47 -3.57
CA PRO A 234 -6.44 -1.89 -3.44
C PRO A 234 -6.76 -2.65 -4.72
N SER A 235 -6.00 -3.70 -4.97
CA SER A 235 -6.21 -4.65 -6.07
C SER A 235 -6.13 -6.09 -5.54
N VAL A 236 -5.96 -7.05 -6.45
CA VAL A 236 -5.59 -8.43 -6.13
C VAL A 236 -4.21 -8.74 -6.70
N ALA A 237 -3.38 -9.42 -5.91
CA ALA A 237 -2.17 -10.05 -6.43
C ALA A 237 -2.54 -11.40 -7.04
N THR A 238 -1.92 -11.77 -8.15
CA THR A 238 -2.09 -13.12 -8.67
C THR A 238 -1.38 -14.11 -7.75
N VAL A 239 -2.14 -14.94 -7.03
CA VAL A 239 -1.63 -15.96 -6.12
C VAL A 239 -1.66 -17.33 -6.79
N ARG A 240 -0.63 -18.12 -6.52
CA ARG A 240 -0.50 -19.50 -7.04
C ARG A 240 -0.38 -20.48 -5.89
N THR A 241 -0.85 -21.71 -6.12
CA THR A 241 -0.48 -22.85 -5.26
C THR A 241 1.02 -23.13 -5.34
N LEU A 242 1.54 -23.92 -4.41
CA LEU A 242 2.96 -24.35 -4.45
C LEU A 242 3.32 -25.03 -5.77
N ALA A 243 2.43 -25.87 -6.31
CA ALA A 243 2.64 -26.58 -7.56
C ALA A 243 2.67 -25.63 -8.76
N GLN A 244 1.68 -24.73 -8.88
CA GLN A 244 1.61 -23.75 -9.96
C GLN A 244 2.75 -22.72 -9.88
N GLY A 245 3.16 -22.33 -8.67
CA GLY A 245 4.26 -21.40 -8.43
C GLY A 245 5.65 -21.98 -8.73
N GLN A 246 5.76 -23.28 -9.03
CA GLN A 246 7.06 -23.89 -9.41
C GLN A 246 7.68 -23.20 -10.62
N GLU A 247 6.85 -22.79 -11.59
CA GLU A 247 7.27 -22.08 -12.79
C GLU A 247 8.07 -20.81 -12.51
N GLN A 248 7.76 -20.09 -11.42
CA GLN A 248 8.42 -18.82 -11.10
C GLN A 248 9.85 -19.06 -10.58
N TYR A 249 10.04 -20.10 -9.77
CA TYR A 249 11.37 -20.49 -9.31
C TYR A 249 12.20 -21.07 -10.44
N ASP A 250 11.60 -21.93 -11.28
CA ASP A 250 12.29 -22.52 -12.42
C ASP A 250 12.66 -21.44 -13.45
N CYS A 251 11.80 -20.44 -13.67
CA CYS A 251 12.11 -19.27 -14.49
C CYS A 251 13.34 -18.54 -13.96
N LEU A 252 13.38 -18.23 -12.66
CA LEU A 252 14.53 -17.56 -12.05
C LEU A 252 15.79 -18.43 -12.16
N ALA A 253 15.72 -19.69 -11.73
CA ALA A 253 16.85 -20.60 -11.76
C ALA A 253 17.37 -20.81 -13.18
N ASN A 254 16.50 -20.86 -14.19
CA ASN A 254 16.91 -20.95 -15.58
C ASN A 254 17.57 -19.66 -16.06
N ALA A 255 16.95 -18.51 -15.79
CA ALA A 255 17.45 -17.19 -16.19
C ALA A 255 18.84 -16.89 -15.59
N THR A 256 19.17 -17.47 -14.44
CA THR A 256 20.47 -17.29 -13.79
C THR A 256 21.43 -18.47 -13.94
N GLY A 257 21.08 -19.49 -14.72
CA GLY A 257 21.92 -20.68 -14.93
C GLY A 257 22.06 -21.60 -13.70
N CYS A 258 21.16 -21.48 -12.71
CA CYS A 258 21.11 -22.33 -11.52
C CYS A 258 20.20 -23.56 -11.68
N LEU A 259 19.39 -23.64 -12.74
CA LEU A 259 18.52 -24.78 -13.01
C LEU A 259 19.36 -26.05 -13.24
N GLY A 260 18.97 -27.16 -12.63
CA GLY A 260 19.65 -28.46 -12.78
C GLY A 260 20.95 -28.63 -11.99
N THR A 261 21.38 -27.63 -11.22
CA THR A 261 22.46 -27.79 -10.24
C THR A 261 22.03 -28.72 -9.09
N SER A 262 22.98 -29.33 -8.38
CA SER A 262 22.69 -30.23 -7.25
C SER A 262 21.97 -29.54 -6.09
N ASP A 263 22.19 -28.23 -5.93
CA ASP A 263 21.48 -27.36 -5.00
C ASP A 263 21.24 -25.99 -5.66
N SER A 264 20.10 -25.88 -6.34
CA SER A 264 19.71 -24.65 -7.04
C SER A 264 19.50 -23.46 -6.10
N LEU A 265 19.09 -23.70 -4.85
CA LEU A 265 18.93 -22.63 -3.87
C LEU A 265 20.29 -22.10 -3.40
N ALA A 266 21.24 -22.98 -3.13
CA ALA A 266 22.62 -22.57 -2.81
C ALA A 266 23.25 -21.82 -3.97
N CYS A 267 23.03 -22.27 -5.22
CA CYS A 267 23.47 -21.55 -6.42
C CYS A 267 22.90 -20.12 -6.45
N LEU A 268 21.58 -19.95 -6.32
CA LEU A 268 20.92 -18.64 -6.32
C LEU A 268 21.40 -17.72 -5.18
N ARG A 269 21.68 -18.29 -4.00
CA ARG A 269 22.25 -17.55 -2.86
C ARG A 269 23.70 -17.12 -3.07
N GLY A 270 24.45 -17.83 -3.91
CA GLY A 270 25.83 -17.50 -4.26
C GLY A 270 25.98 -16.38 -5.30
N LEU A 271 24.90 -15.99 -5.98
CA LEU A 271 24.94 -14.96 -7.02
C LEU A 271 25.02 -13.54 -6.43
N ASN A 272 25.49 -12.59 -7.25
CA ASN A 272 25.30 -11.18 -6.97
C ASN A 272 23.81 -10.83 -7.04
N ALA A 273 23.32 -9.94 -6.17
CA ALA A 273 21.91 -9.59 -6.11
C ALA A 273 21.36 -9.06 -7.45
N SER A 274 22.13 -8.27 -8.18
CA SER A 274 21.75 -7.75 -9.50
C SER A 274 21.58 -8.84 -10.56
N ALA A 275 22.24 -10.00 -10.41
CA ALA A 275 22.09 -11.12 -11.33
C ALA A 275 20.74 -11.86 -11.15
N LEU A 276 20.03 -11.62 -10.05
CA LEU A 276 18.71 -12.16 -9.78
C LEU A 276 17.58 -11.30 -10.37
N GLN A 277 17.90 -10.08 -10.83
CA GLN A 277 16.94 -9.23 -11.53
C GLN A 277 16.61 -9.82 -12.91
N THR A 278 15.34 -9.81 -13.28
CA THR A 278 14.84 -10.43 -14.51
C THR A 278 13.65 -9.67 -15.06
N GLU A 279 13.60 -9.54 -16.39
CA GLU A 279 12.45 -8.97 -17.09
C GLU A 279 11.37 -10.02 -17.40
N GLN A 280 11.76 -11.30 -17.45
CA GLN A 280 10.90 -12.37 -17.97
C GLN A 280 10.07 -13.04 -16.89
N CYS A 281 10.57 -13.09 -15.66
CA CYS A 281 9.87 -13.75 -14.55
C CYS A 281 9.00 -12.74 -13.79
N GLN A 282 7.87 -13.21 -13.27
CA GLN A 282 6.95 -12.47 -12.42
C GLN A 282 6.89 -13.13 -11.05
N PHE A 283 6.81 -12.33 -9.98
CA PHE A 283 6.83 -12.84 -8.61
C PHE A 283 5.74 -12.19 -7.78
N ASN A 284 4.82 -12.98 -7.26
CA ASN A 284 3.73 -12.48 -6.42
C ASN A 284 3.68 -13.27 -5.11
N PRO A 285 2.87 -12.84 -4.14
CA PRO A 285 2.48 -13.69 -3.03
C PRO A 285 1.91 -15.05 -3.50
N HIS A 286 2.03 -16.07 -2.65
CA HIS A 286 1.65 -17.46 -2.92
C HIS A 286 0.68 -17.97 -1.87
N LEU A 287 -0.19 -18.90 -2.28
CA LEU A 287 -0.93 -19.74 -1.34
C LEU A 287 0.06 -20.72 -0.69
N ASP A 288 0.48 -20.41 0.54
CA ASP A 288 1.47 -21.19 1.29
C ASP A 288 0.84 -22.11 2.35
N GLY A 289 -0.48 -22.02 2.55
CA GLY A 289 -1.21 -22.83 3.53
C GLY A 289 -0.97 -22.42 5.00
N ASP A 290 -0.23 -21.34 5.23
CA ASP A 290 0.07 -20.79 6.55
C ASP A 290 -0.37 -19.32 6.63
N LEU A 291 0.39 -18.42 6.00
CA LEU A 291 0.09 -16.99 6.01
C LEU A 291 -1.01 -16.64 5.02
N VAL A 292 -0.99 -17.23 3.83
CA VAL A 292 -2.00 -17.02 2.78
C VAL A 292 -2.60 -18.38 2.44
N LYS A 293 -3.77 -18.65 3.04
CA LYS A 293 -4.45 -19.96 2.93
C LYS A 293 -5.52 -19.97 1.84
N THR A 294 -6.14 -18.83 1.60
CA THR A 294 -7.29 -18.68 0.71
C THR A 294 -7.09 -17.41 -0.11
N PRO A 295 -7.52 -17.38 -1.39
CA PRO A 295 -7.54 -16.16 -2.18
C PRO A 295 -8.23 -15.00 -1.43
N LEU A 296 -7.73 -13.79 -1.60
CA LEU A 296 -8.18 -12.57 -0.94
C LEU A 296 -9.67 -12.33 -1.14
N LEU A 297 -10.16 -12.39 -2.39
CA LEU A 297 -11.58 -12.12 -2.68
C LEU A 297 -12.49 -13.14 -2.00
N ALA A 298 -12.09 -14.42 -2.02
CA ALA A 298 -12.82 -15.49 -1.34
C ALA A 298 -12.80 -15.33 0.18
N SER A 299 -11.67 -14.89 0.75
CA SER A 299 -11.52 -14.64 2.19
C SER A 299 -12.46 -13.53 2.67
N PHE A 300 -12.53 -12.42 1.94
CA PHE A 300 -13.44 -11.32 2.27
C PHE A 300 -14.91 -11.68 2.08
N GLN A 301 -15.23 -12.40 1.00
CA GLN A 301 -16.60 -12.90 0.77
C GLN A 301 -17.07 -13.85 1.87
N ALA A 302 -16.18 -14.68 2.41
CA ALA A 302 -16.48 -15.61 3.49
C ALA A 302 -16.47 -14.96 4.89
N GLY A 303 -16.15 -13.68 5.01
CA GLY A 303 -15.95 -13.04 6.31
C GLY A 303 -14.68 -13.51 7.03
N ALA A 304 -13.74 -14.17 6.36
CA ALA A 304 -12.48 -14.65 6.93
C ALA A 304 -11.38 -13.57 6.83
N PHE A 305 -11.46 -12.57 7.70
CA PHE A 305 -10.46 -11.50 7.84
C PHE A 305 -10.57 -10.84 9.22
N LEU A 306 -9.50 -10.20 9.67
CA LEU A 306 -9.44 -9.44 10.92
C LEU A 306 -10.46 -8.30 10.94
N LYS A 307 -11.30 -8.26 11.97
CA LYS A 307 -12.43 -7.33 12.11
C LYS A 307 -12.02 -6.02 12.77
N VAL A 308 -11.33 -5.16 12.03
CA VAL A 308 -10.94 -3.80 12.45
C VAL A 308 -11.57 -2.75 11.55
N PRO A 309 -11.84 -1.52 12.04
CA PRO A 309 -12.32 -0.43 11.20
C PRO A 309 -11.39 -0.18 10.02
N THR A 310 -11.95 0.21 8.87
CA THR A 310 -11.18 0.44 7.65
C THR A 310 -11.57 1.70 6.90
N ILE A 311 -10.60 2.27 6.18
CA ILE A 311 -10.83 3.13 5.01
C ILE A 311 -10.37 2.32 3.80
N ALA A 312 -11.15 2.32 2.72
CA ALA A 312 -10.67 1.85 1.43
C ALA A 312 -11.25 2.72 0.32
N GLY A 313 -10.48 3.09 -0.69
CA GLY A 313 -10.99 3.92 -1.76
C GLY A 313 -10.12 3.86 -2.98
N THR A 314 -10.51 4.62 -3.99
CA THR A 314 -9.87 4.61 -5.30
C THR A 314 -9.79 6.02 -5.87
N CYS A 315 -8.82 6.21 -6.76
CA CYS A 315 -8.82 7.32 -7.68
C CYS A 315 -9.93 7.16 -8.74
N SER A 316 -10.29 8.24 -9.45
CA SER A 316 -11.37 8.16 -10.46
C SER A 316 -10.91 7.50 -11.76
N ASP A 317 -9.62 7.64 -12.09
CA ASP A 317 -9.03 7.29 -13.38
C ASP A 317 -7.89 6.27 -13.22
N GLU A 318 -8.13 5.24 -12.41
CA GLU A 318 -7.17 4.23 -11.97
C GLU A 318 -6.34 3.62 -13.11
N GLY A 319 -6.96 3.26 -14.24
CA GLY A 319 -6.25 2.56 -15.31
C GLY A 319 -5.38 3.45 -16.21
N THR A 320 -5.48 4.77 -16.15
CA THR A 320 -4.91 5.66 -17.20
C THR A 320 -3.39 5.60 -17.32
N LYS A 321 -2.66 5.28 -16.24
CA LYS A 321 -1.20 5.09 -16.28
C LYS A 321 -0.75 3.62 -16.28
N ASN A 322 -1.69 2.68 -16.40
CA ASN A 322 -1.44 1.24 -16.27
C ASN A 322 -1.78 0.43 -17.53
N VAL A 323 -2.20 1.09 -18.61
CA VAL A 323 -2.51 0.44 -19.89
C VAL A 323 -1.64 1.01 -21.02
N PRO A 324 -1.34 0.24 -22.09
CA PRO A 324 -0.54 0.73 -23.22
C PRO A 324 -1.19 1.94 -23.91
N GLN A 325 -0.50 3.08 -23.89
CA GLN A 325 -1.04 4.36 -24.38
C GLN A 325 -1.26 4.39 -25.90
N ASP A 326 -0.58 3.53 -26.63
CA ASP A 326 -0.66 3.36 -28.09
C ASP A 326 -1.80 2.42 -28.54
N THR A 327 -2.67 1.96 -27.63
CA THR A 327 -3.78 1.05 -27.98
C THR A 327 -4.79 1.70 -28.94
N ASP A 328 -4.79 1.28 -30.21
CA ASP A 328 -5.57 1.90 -31.29
C ASP A 328 -6.54 0.94 -32.01
N ASP A 329 -6.46 -0.36 -31.77
CA ASP A 329 -7.35 -1.35 -32.39
C ASP A 329 -7.99 -2.31 -31.39
N VAL A 330 -9.14 -2.86 -31.79
CA VAL A 330 -10.00 -3.69 -30.92
C VAL A 330 -9.32 -5.01 -30.55
N ALA A 331 -8.50 -5.58 -31.44
CA ALA A 331 -7.83 -6.85 -31.16
C ALA A 331 -6.75 -6.67 -30.08
N ALA A 332 -5.97 -5.58 -30.15
CA ALA A 332 -5.01 -5.23 -29.11
C ALA A 332 -5.71 -4.96 -27.76
N ALA A 333 -6.82 -4.21 -27.77
CA ALA A 333 -7.61 -3.94 -26.58
C ALA A 333 -8.17 -5.23 -25.93
N ARG A 334 -8.81 -6.10 -26.71
CA ARG A 334 -9.34 -7.40 -26.25
C ARG A 334 -8.22 -8.29 -25.70
N ARG A 335 -7.09 -8.36 -26.40
CA ARG A 335 -5.92 -9.14 -25.94
C ARG A 335 -5.43 -8.61 -24.60
N PHE A 336 -5.26 -7.30 -24.46
CA PHE A 336 -4.82 -6.71 -23.19
C PHE A 336 -5.75 -7.10 -22.03
N VAL A 337 -7.06 -6.94 -22.19
CA VAL A 337 -8.03 -7.29 -21.14
C VAL A 337 -7.98 -8.79 -20.81
N ASN A 338 -7.93 -9.66 -21.82
CA ASN A 338 -7.87 -11.11 -21.58
C ASN A 338 -6.56 -11.56 -20.92
N ASP A 339 -5.44 -10.93 -21.29
CA ASP A 339 -4.12 -11.19 -20.69
C ASP A 339 -4.15 -10.90 -19.17
N GLN A 340 -4.95 -9.92 -18.71
CA GLN A 340 -5.12 -9.63 -17.27
C GLN A 340 -5.82 -10.77 -16.50
N ALA A 341 -6.62 -11.58 -17.18
CA ALA A 341 -7.28 -12.76 -16.63
C ALA A 341 -6.67 -14.06 -17.16
N PHE A 342 -5.41 -14.04 -17.62
CA PHE A 342 -4.68 -15.23 -18.08
C PHE A 342 -5.41 -16.02 -19.18
N GLY A 343 -6.12 -15.32 -20.08
CA GLY A 343 -6.86 -15.96 -21.17
C GLY A 343 -8.20 -16.59 -20.76
N ALA A 344 -8.67 -16.33 -19.52
CA ALA A 344 -9.86 -16.98 -18.99
C ALA A 344 -11.17 -16.54 -19.66
N LEU A 345 -11.24 -15.37 -20.30
CA LEU A 345 -12.48 -14.84 -20.86
C LEU A 345 -12.86 -15.56 -22.17
N SER A 346 -14.13 -15.97 -22.27
CA SER A 346 -14.69 -16.50 -23.51
C SER A 346 -14.76 -15.42 -24.60
N ASN A 347 -14.94 -15.82 -25.86
CA ASN A 347 -15.18 -14.85 -26.94
C ASN A 347 -16.45 -14.03 -26.68
N ALA A 348 -17.51 -14.67 -26.16
CA ALA A 348 -18.74 -13.98 -25.79
C ALA A 348 -18.51 -12.94 -24.68
N SER A 349 -17.67 -13.26 -23.69
CA SER A 349 -17.27 -12.32 -22.64
C SER A 349 -16.48 -11.14 -23.17
N LEU A 350 -15.56 -11.39 -24.10
CA LEU A 350 -14.83 -10.31 -24.76
C LEU A 350 -15.75 -9.43 -25.61
N ASP A 351 -16.81 -9.99 -26.22
CA ASP A 351 -17.85 -9.21 -26.91
C ASP A 351 -18.66 -8.34 -25.93
N VAL A 352 -18.89 -8.81 -24.69
CA VAL A 352 -19.50 -8.00 -23.63
C VAL A 352 -18.59 -6.84 -23.22
N VAL A 353 -17.29 -7.10 -23.01
CA VAL A 353 -16.31 -6.05 -22.70
C VAL A 353 -16.23 -5.01 -23.82
N GLU A 354 -16.22 -5.47 -25.07
CA GLU A 354 -16.22 -4.58 -26.24
C GLU A 354 -17.43 -3.66 -26.24
N ARG A 355 -18.64 -4.22 -26.12
CA ARG A 355 -19.88 -3.45 -26.11
C ARG A 355 -19.98 -2.46 -24.93
N VAL A 356 -19.51 -2.85 -23.75
CA VAL A 356 -19.63 -2.03 -22.53
C VAL A 356 -18.57 -0.93 -22.47
N TYR A 357 -17.32 -1.23 -22.87
CA TYR A 357 -16.20 -0.30 -22.71
C TYR A 357 -15.65 0.24 -24.03
N LEU A 358 -15.39 -0.63 -25.02
CA LEU A 358 -14.66 -0.22 -26.23
C LEU A 358 -15.55 0.56 -27.20
N ASP A 359 -16.83 0.21 -27.27
CA ASP A 359 -17.85 0.92 -28.05
C ASP A 359 -18.37 2.18 -27.35
N ALA A 360 -18.09 2.33 -26.05
CA ALA A 360 -18.48 3.52 -25.30
C ALA A 360 -17.69 4.75 -25.79
N PRO A 361 -18.36 5.84 -26.19
CA PRO A 361 -17.68 7.05 -26.64
C PRO A 361 -16.78 7.61 -25.54
N GLN A 362 -15.51 7.86 -25.87
CA GLN A 362 -14.54 8.50 -24.98
C GLN A 362 -13.74 9.56 -25.76
N PRO A 363 -13.21 10.59 -25.09
CA PRO A 363 -12.30 11.54 -25.72
C PRO A 363 -11.04 10.82 -26.22
N VAL A 364 -10.56 11.24 -27.39
CA VAL A 364 -9.24 10.83 -27.92
C VAL A 364 -8.24 11.92 -27.55
N PHE A 365 -7.13 11.52 -26.95
CA PHE A 365 -6.11 12.43 -26.45
C PHE A 365 -4.91 12.47 -27.40
N ALA A 366 -4.26 13.63 -27.48
CA ALA A 366 -3.10 13.81 -28.34
C ALA A 366 -1.98 12.83 -27.96
N GLY A 367 -1.49 12.05 -28.94
CA GLY A 367 -0.42 11.06 -28.73
C GLY A 367 -0.89 9.73 -28.11
N ALA A 368 -2.18 9.55 -27.86
CA ALA A 368 -2.76 8.28 -27.42
C ALA A 368 -3.53 7.59 -28.56
N GLY A 369 -3.57 6.26 -28.55
CA GLY A 369 -4.42 5.48 -29.43
C GLY A 369 -5.90 5.68 -29.10
N ARG A 370 -6.78 5.52 -30.10
CA ARG A 370 -8.22 5.84 -29.99
C ARG A 370 -8.99 5.01 -28.96
N LEU A 371 -8.45 3.87 -28.55
CA LEU A 371 -9.06 2.94 -27.58
C LEU A 371 -8.36 2.96 -26.23
N TRP A 372 -7.28 3.71 -26.07
CA TRP A 372 -6.52 3.76 -24.81
C TRP A 372 -7.42 4.13 -23.62
N ARG A 373 -8.25 5.16 -23.75
CA ARG A 373 -9.10 5.64 -22.65
C ARG A 373 -10.16 4.62 -22.26
N GLN A 374 -10.75 3.92 -23.23
CA GLN A 374 -11.73 2.86 -23.04
C GLN A 374 -11.10 1.68 -22.27
N VAL A 375 -9.91 1.26 -22.69
CA VAL A 375 -9.17 0.19 -22.03
C VAL A 375 -8.72 0.61 -20.62
N ALA A 376 -8.32 1.87 -20.43
CA ALA A 376 -7.99 2.44 -19.13
C ALA A 376 -9.20 2.41 -18.18
N ASN A 377 -10.39 2.79 -18.66
CA ASN A 377 -11.62 2.74 -17.86
C ASN A 377 -11.95 1.29 -17.45
N ALA A 378 -11.89 0.33 -18.39
CA ALA A 378 -12.10 -1.09 -18.11
C ALA A 378 -11.10 -1.60 -17.06
N HIS A 379 -9.81 -1.31 -17.26
CA HIS A 379 -8.74 -1.70 -16.34
C HIS A 379 -8.92 -1.10 -14.95
N GLY A 380 -9.29 0.17 -14.85
CA GLY A 380 -9.59 0.82 -13.56
C GLY A 380 -10.73 0.13 -12.81
N ASP A 381 -11.79 -0.27 -13.52
CA ASP A 381 -12.91 -1.00 -12.93
C ASP A 381 -12.47 -2.39 -12.41
N PHE A 382 -11.88 -3.25 -13.25
CA PHE A 382 -11.54 -4.62 -12.83
C PHE A 382 -10.25 -4.75 -11.98
N ARG A 383 -9.37 -3.75 -11.94
CA ARG A 383 -8.16 -3.76 -11.08
C ARG A 383 -8.27 -2.94 -9.81
N ALA A 384 -9.25 -2.05 -9.67
CA ALA A 384 -9.36 -1.20 -8.48
C ALA A 384 -10.82 -1.03 -8.03
N HIS A 385 -11.67 -0.35 -8.81
CA HIS A 385 -13.00 0.07 -8.34
C HIS A 385 -13.85 -1.10 -7.84
N CYS A 386 -13.94 -2.18 -8.61
CA CYS A 386 -14.78 -3.32 -8.27
C CYS A 386 -14.16 -4.21 -7.20
N ILE A 387 -12.82 -4.25 -7.13
CA ILE A 387 -12.11 -4.97 -6.06
C ILE A 387 -12.32 -4.25 -4.73
N ALA A 388 -12.10 -2.94 -4.67
CA ALA A 388 -12.33 -2.14 -3.46
C ALA A 388 -13.78 -2.29 -2.97
N ALA A 389 -14.76 -2.19 -3.87
CA ALA A 389 -16.16 -2.40 -3.55
C ALA A 389 -16.42 -3.81 -3.00
N ARG A 390 -15.89 -4.86 -3.63
CA ARG A 390 -16.07 -6.26 -3.18
C ARG A 390 -15.46 -6.51 -1.80
N LEU A 391 -14.28 -5.97 -1.52
CA LEU A 391 -13.66 -6.06 -0.19
C LEU A 391 -14.53 -5.34 0.86
N GLN A 392 -15.04 -4.14 0.54
CA GLN A 392 -15.86 -3.38 1.48
C GLN A 392 -17.27 -3.94 1.68
N ASP A 393 -17.87 -4.56 0.66
CA ASP A 393 -19.12 -5.30 0.79
C ASP A 393 -18.95 -6.47 1.77
N GLY A 394 -17.84 -7.22 1.67
CA GLY A 394 -17.49 -8.26 2.64
C GLY A 394 -17.27 -7.72 4.06
N GLN A 395 -16.64 -6.55 4.20
CA GLN A 395 -16.47 -5.85 5.48
C GLN A 395 -17.81 -5.43 6.10
N ALA A 396 -18.64 -4.73 5.32
CA ALA A 396 -19.94 -4.26 5.76
C ALA A 396 -20.87 -5.42 6.13
N ALA A 397 -20.90 -6.49 5.32
CA ALA A 397 -21.68 -7.69 5.61
C ALA A 397 -21.24 -8.40 6.91
N ALA A 398 -19.95 -8.29 7.26
CA ALA A 398 -19.42 -8.79 8.53
C ALA A 398 -19.59 -7.82 9.71
N GLY A 399 -20.31 -6.71 9.55
CA GLY A 399 -20.52 -5.70 10.59
C GLY A 399 -19.30 -4.82 10.88
N VAL A 400 -18.28 -4.83 10.02
CA VAL A 400 -17.10 -3.97 10.17
C VAL A 400 -17.42 -2.57 9.68
N ARG A 401 -17.07 -1.56 10.50
CA ARG A 401 -17.17 -0.16 10.10
C ARG A 401 -16.09 0.15 9.05
N THR A 402 -16.51 0.31 7.80
CA THR A 402 -15.64 0.64 6.67
C THR A 402 -16.09 1.95 6.02
N TYR A 403 -15.16 2.76 5.54
CA TYR A 403 -15.43 4.06 4.91
C TYR A 403 -14.87 4.05 3.49
N ASN A 404 -15.68 4.36 2.47
CA ASN A 404 -15.22 4.44 1.08
C ASN A 404 -14.99 5.88 0.60
N TYR A 405 -13.98 6.09 -0.24
CA TYR A 405 -13.81 7.34 -0.99
C TYR A 405 -13.62 7.09 -2.49
N ARG A 406 -14.00 8.11 -3.27
CA ARG A 406 -13.50 8.32 -4.63
C ARG A 406 -12.69 9.61 -4.68
N TYR A 407 -11.43 9.51 -5.05
CA TYR A 407 -10.57 10.66 -5.26
C TYR A 407 -10.77 11.18 -6.69
N ALA A 408 -11.30 12.39 -6.81
CA ALA A 408 -11.76 13.00 -8.06
C ALA A 408 -11.21 14.42 -8.22
N VAL A 409 -10.05 14.71 -7.63
CA VAL A 409 -9.40 16.02 -7.74
C VAL A 409 -8.82 16.18 -9.14
N ARG A 410 -9.33 17.17 -9.87
CA ARG A 410 -8.97 17.40 -11.27
C ARG A 410 -7.84 18.43 -11.38
N ASP A 411 -6.76 18.04 -12.03
CA ASP A 411 -5.65 18.93 -12.37
C ASP A 411 -5.70 19.27 -13.87
N PRO A 412 -5.70 20.56 -14.28
CA PRO A 412 -5.85 20.93 -15.69
C PRO A 412 -4.82 20.31 -16.65
N GLU A 413 -3.56 20.09 -16.19
CA GLU A 413 -2.52 19.48 -17.01
C GLU A 413 -2.76 17.98 -17.15
N GLN A 414 -3.14 17.29 -16.06
CA GLN A 414 -3.46 15.87 -16.12
C GLN A 414 -4.75 15.58 -16.91
N GLU A 415 -5.74 16.48 -16.84
CA GLU A 415 -6.96 16.40 -17.64
C GLU A 415 -6.67 16.57 -19.14
N ALA A 416 -5.82 17.53 -19.50
CA ALA A 416 -5.41 17.74 -20.90
C ALA A 416 -4.66 16.53 -21.49
N LEU A 417 -3.91 15.81 -20.65
CA LEU A 417 -3.22 14.56 -21.01
C LEU A 417 -4.14 13.32 -20.99
N GLY A 418 -5.36 13.45 -20.45
CA GLY A 418 -6.32 12.35 -20.31
C GLY A 418 -6.07 11.42 -19.12
N PHE A 419 -5.11 11.74 -18.25
CA PHE A 419 -4.83 10.96 -17.04
C PHE A 419 -5.84 11.22 -15.92
N GLY A 420 -6.46 12.40 -15.88
CA GLY A 420 -7.44 12.76 -14.84
C GLY A 420 -6.88 12.59 -13.42
N ALA A 421 -7.69 12.08 -12.51
CA ALA A 421 -7.26 11.64 -11.18
C ALA A 421 -6.74 10.20 -11.27
N TYR A 422 -5.50 10.06 -11.74
CA TYR A 422 -4.84 8.77 -12.00
C TYR A 422 -4.50 7.98 -10.73
N HIS A 423 -4.15 6.70 -10.88
CA HIS A 423 -3.77 5.79 -9.80
C HIS A 423 -2.85 6.42 -8.75
N THR A 424 -3.25 6.32 -7.48
CA THR A 424 -2.54 6.80 -6.28
C THR A 424 -2.20 8.30 -6.25
N VAL A 425 -2.84 9.14 -7.09
CA VAL A 425 -2.58 10.59 -7.10
C VAL A 425 -2.95 11.25 -5.77
N GLU A 426 -3.86 10.65 -4.99
CA GLU A 426 -4.28 11.14 -3.67
C GLU A 426 -3.15 11.19 -2.64
N LEU A 427 -2.06 10.44 -2.84
CA LEU A 427 -0.89 10.48 -1.96
C LEU A 427 -0.32 11.90 -1.84
N ASN A 428 -0.49 12.74 -2.88
CA ASN A 428 -0.11 14.16 -2.86
C ASN A 428 -1.01 14.98 -1.93
N GLY A 429 -2.25 14.55 -1.70
CA GLY A 429 -3.15 15.09 -0.68
C GLY A 429 -2.86 14.55 0.71
N VAL A 430 -2.48 13.27 0.84
CA VAL A 430 -2.20 12.61 2.13
C VAL A 430 -0.88 13.08 2.73
N PHE A 431 0.22 13.05 1.98
CA PHE A 431 1.54 13.45 2.48
C PHE A 431 1.84 14.92 2.25
N GLY A 432 1.09 15.57 1.35
CA GLY A 432 1.37 16.91 0.87
C GLY A 432 2.26 16.88 -0.38
N PRO A 433 2.06 17.83 -1.31
CA PRO A 433 2.65 17.75 -2.63
C PRO A 433 4.17 17.97 -2.62
N ASP A 434 4.76 18.55 -1.58
CA ASP A 434 6.22 18.73 -1.47
C ASP A 434 6.93 17.50 -0.86
N ASN A 435 6.16 16.49 -0.43
CA ASN A 435 6.66 15.36 0.34
C ASN A 435 6.65 14.02 -0.43
N THR A 436 5.93 13.97 -1.55
CA THR A 436 5.86 12.83 -2.48
C THR A 436 6.89 12.95 -3.60
N ASP A 437 7.06 11.89 -4.40
CA ASP A 437 7.89 11.91 -5.61
C ASP A 437 7.04 12.14 -6.88
N GLY A 438 7.64 11.98 -8.06
CA GLY A 438 6.85 11.85 -9.29
C GLY A 438 6.24 13.12 -9.89
N ALA A 439 6.74 14.31 -9.53
CA ALA A 439 6.23 15.60 -10.02
C ALA A 439 4.71 15.77 -9.73
N PRO A 440 4.34 16.09 -8.47
CA PRO A 440 2.95 16.28 -8.04
C PRO A 440 2.16 17.20 -8.99
N PRO A 441 0.86 16.96 -9.23
CA PRO A 441 0.07 17.85 -10.09
C PRO A 441 0.12 19.30 -9.58
N LYS A 442 0.37 20.25 -10.49
CA LYS A 442 0.67 21.65 -10.14
C LYS A 442 -0.47 22.32 -9.39
N SER A 443 -1.71 21.92 -9.69
CA SER A 443 -2.91 22.45 -9.03
C SER A 443 -2.92 22.28 -7.51
N TYR A 444 -2.20 21.31 -6.94
CA TYR A 444 -2.10 21.12 -5.48
C TYR A 444 -1.38 22.28 -4.77
N ARG A 445 -0.73 23.18 -5.50
CA ARG A 445 -0.14 24.43 -4.97
C ARG A 445 -0.96 25.66 -5.35
N THR A 446 -2.06 25.49 -6.08
CA THR A 446 -2.91 26.59 -6.56
C THR A 446 -4.38 26.24 -6.33
N THR A 447 -5.12 25.88 -7.38
CA THR A 447 -6.58 25.70 -7.36
C THR A 447 -7.04 24.58 -6.44
N ASN A 448 -6.24 23.52 -6.28
CA ASN A 448 -6.52 22.37 -5.43
C ASN A 448 -5.79 22.41 -4.08
N ALA A 449 -5.12 23.51 -3.72
CA ALA A 449 -4.31 23.57 -2.49
C ALA A 449 -5.11 23.25 -1.22
N ALA A 450 -6.39 23.61 -1.18
CA ALA A 450 -7.26 23.34 -0.03
C ALA A 450 -7.55 21.85 0.18
N ILE A 451 -7.41 20.98 -0.83
CA ILE A 451 -7.68 19.55 -0.67
C ILE A 451 -6.64 18.85 0.20
N VAL A 452 -5.40 19.35 0.23
CA VAL A 452 -4.29 18.76 0.98
C VAL A 452 -4.59 18.69 2.48
N PRO A 453 -4.84 19.81 3.20
CA PRO A 453 -5.15 19.74 4.63
C PRO A 453 -6.47 19.00 4.91
N ILE A 454 -7.42 18.98 3.97
CA ILE A 454 -8.67 18.23 4.10
C ILE A 454 -8.39 16.72 4.10
N THR A 455 -7.62 16.23 3.13
CA THR A 455 -7.22 14.82 3.05
C THR A 455 -6.40 14.41 4.26
N MET A 456 -5.37 15.18 4.63
CA MET A 456 -4.56 14.93 5.84
C MET A 456 -5.43 14.79 7.10
N ALA A 457 -6.44 15.66 7.26
CA ALA A 457 -7.31 15.67 8.42
C ALA A 457 -8.15 14.39 8.58
N TYR A 458 -8.73 13.86 7.49
CA TYR A 458 -9.48 12.60 7.56
C TYR A 458 -8.56 11.41 7.88
N TRP A 459 -7.39 11.35 7.28
CA TRP A 459 -6.41 10.29 7.55
C TRP A 459 -5.92 10.34 9.00
N ALA A 460 -5.52 11.53 9.48
CA ALA A 460 -5.08 11.70 10.85
C ALA A 460 -6.19 11.42 11.86
N GLY A 461 -7.42 11.83 11.58
CA GLY A 461 -8.60 11.51 12.40
C GLY A 461 -8.76 10.00 12.55
N PHE A 462 -8.70 9.27 11.44
CA PHE A 462 -8.81 7.82 11.46
C PHE A 462 -7.65 7.14 12.18
N VAL A 463 -6.40 7.58 11.99
CA VAL A 463 -5.23 7.04 12.72
C VAL A 463 -5.39 7.24 14.23
N ARG A 464 -5.89 8.40 14.65
CA ARG A 464 -6.06 8.73 16.07
C ARG A 464 -7.22 8.01 16.73
N THR A 465 -8.35 7.83 16.05
CA THR A 465 -9.61 7.43 16.71
C THR A 465 -10.38 6.33 16.00
N LEU A 466 -9.87 5.80 14.88
CA LEU A 466 -10.57 4.85 14.00
C LEU A 466 -11.89 5.41 13.42
N ASP A 467 -12.01 6.74 13.39
CA ASP A 467 -13.12 7.47 12.77
C ASP A 467 -12.54 8.67 12.01
N PRO A 468 -12.70 8.72 10.66
CA PRO A 468 -12.11 9.79 9.87
C PRO A 468 -12.70 11.17 10.22
N ASN A 469 -13.87 11.23 10.85
CA ASN A 469 -14.54 12.49 11.19
C ASN A 469 -13.95 13.21 12.40
N ALA A 470 -13.11 12.54 13.21
CA ALA A 470 -12.66 13.07 14.50
C ALA A 470 -11.75 14.32 14.39
N ALA A 471 -11.01 14.44 13.29
CA ALA A 471 -10.11 15.56 13.05
C ALA A 471 -10.45 16.34 11.76
N ARG A 472 -11.60 16.05 11.13
CA ARG A 472 -11.97 16.66 9.84
C ARG A 472 -12.00 18.19 9.91
N VAL A 473 -11.63 18.84 8.81
CA VAL A 473 -11.66 20.30 8.69
C VAL A 473 -13.10 20.81 8.82
N ALA A 474 -13.30 21.91 9.54
CA ALA A 474 -14.62 22.50 9.70
C ALA A 474 -15.24 22.87 8.34
N GLY A 475 -16.51 22.52 8.14
CA GLY A 475 -17.23 22.75 6.89
C GLY A 475 -17.06 21.65 5.84
N THR A 476 -16.23 20.63 6.07
CA THR A 476 -16.18 19.46 5.18
C THR A 476 -17.30 18.46 5.51
N PRO A 477 -17.77 17.66 4.52
CA PRO A 477 -18.85 16.70 4.72
C PRO A 477 -18.57 15.69 5.82
N GLU A 478 -19.62 15.15 6.42
CA GLU A 478 -19.46 13.98 7.30
C GLU A 478 -19.24 12.75 6.42
N TRP A 479 -18.16 12.03 6.67
CA TRP A 479 -17.85 10.80 5.98
C TRP A 479 -18.64 9.66 6.64
N LYS A 480 -19.70 9.23 5.96
CA LYS A 480 -20.54 8.12 6.44
C LYS A 480 -19.91 6.77 6.07
N PRO A 481 -20.11 5.72 6.90
CA PRO A 481 -19.66 4.38 6.58
C PRO A 481 -20.29 3.84 5.27
N TRP A 482 -19.54 3.00 4.58
CA TRP A 482 -20.00 2.22 3.43
C TRP A 482 -21.05 1.18 3.87
N THR A 483 -22.09 1.04 3.07
CA THR A 483 -23.10 -0.01 3.19
C THR A 483 -23.13 -0.83 1.89
N ALA A 484 -23.36 -2.14 1.98
CA ALA A 484 -23.42 -2.99 0.79
C ALA A 484 -24.57 -2.61 -0.16
N GLU A 485 -25.67 -2.05 0.38
CA GLU A 485 -26.84 -1.62 -0.38
C GLU A 485 -26.62 -0.23 -1.00
N GLY A 486 -26.23 0.76 -0.18
CA GLY A 486 -26.07 2.16 -0.62
C GLY A 486 -24.82 2.37 -1.46
N ARG A 487 -23.74 1.65 -1.14
CA ARG A 487 -22.39 1.85 -1.70
C ARG A 487 -21.99 3.33 -1.66
N GLU A 488 -22.22 3.95 -0.51
CA GLU A 488 -22.00 5.38 -0.24
C GLU A 488 -20.51 5.67 -0.02
N ARG A 489 -20.00 6.71 -0.66
CA ARG A 489 -18.60 7.11 -0.59
C ARG A 489 -18.42 8.61 -0.51
N LEU A 490 -17.32 9.04 0.10
CA LEU A 490 -16.91 10.43 0.08
C LEU A 490 -16.19 10.75 -1.23
N ARG A 491 -16.71 11.69 -2.01
CA ARG A 491 -16.01 12.24 -3.18
C ARG A 491 -15.06 13.34 -2.72
N PHE A 492 -13.76 13.15 -2.95
CA PHE A 492 -12.77 14.23 -2.84
C PHE A 492 -12.70 14.98 -4.17
N GLU A 493 -13.33 16.14 -4.24
CA GLU A 493 -13.29 17.01 -5.42
C GLU A 493 -13.31 18.48 -4.97
N THR A 494 -12.38 19.28 -5.49
CA THR A 494 -12.28 20.70 -5.15
C THR A 494 -13.55 21.43 -5.58
N GLY A 495 -14.21 22.09 -4.63
CA GLY A 495 -15.45 22.83 -4.87
C GLY A 495 -16.71 21.96 -4.99
N ALA A 496 -16.58 20.63 -4.98
CA ALA A 496 -17.72 19.71 -5.10
C ALA A 496 -17.60 18.49 -4.18
N MET A 497 -16.86 18.61 -3.07
CA MET A 497 -16.71 17.53 -2.08
C MET A 497 -18.05 17.18 -1.42
N GLY A 498 -18.35 15.89 -1.32
CA GLY A 498 -19.64 15.43 -0.78
C GLY A 498 -19.75 13.92 -0.70
N MET A 499 -20.71 13.42 0.09
CA MET A 499 -21.13 12.03 -0.01
C MET A 499 -21.84 11.81 -1.35
N GLU A 500 -21.52 10.71 -2.02
CA GLU A 500 -22.18 10.24 -3.24
C GLU A 500 -22.42 8.74 -3.14
N ASN A 501 -23.34 8.21 -3.94
CA ASN A 501 -23.44 6.77 -4.16
C ASN A 501 -22.54 6.38 -5.32
N MET A 502 -21.95 5.19 -5.28
CA MET A 502 -21.47 4.55 -6.50
C MET A 502 -22.62 4.51 -7.51
N ASN A 503 -22.41 5.08 -8.69
CA ASN A 503 -23.49 5.23 -9.67
C ASN A 503 -23.92 3.88 -10.25
N ASP A 504 -25.14 3.81 -10.78
CA ASP A 504 -25.74 2.55 -11.24
C ASP A 504 -24.96 1.92 -12.39
N THR A 505 -24.35 2.71 -13.26
CA THR A 505 -23.48 2.22 -14.33
C THR A 505 -22.24 1.53 -13.77
N GLN A 506 -21.56 2.12 -12.80
CA GLN A 506 -20.38 1.53 -12.17
C GLN A 506 -20.74 0.29 -11.36
N LYS A 507 -21.91 0.28 -10.68
CA LYS A 507 -22.45 -0.92 -10.03
C LYS A 507 -22.67 -2.05 -11.04
N ALA A 508 -23.37 -1.77 -12.14
CA ALA A 508 -23.62 -2.74 -13.21
C ALA A 508 -22.33 -3.25 -13.87
N ASN A 509 -21.34 -2.36 -14.07
CA ASN A 509 -20.02 -2.75 -14.56
C ASN A 509 -19.32 -3.72 -13.61
N CYS A 510 -19.36 -3.46 -12.31
CA CYS A 510 -18.77 -4.35 -11.31
C CYS A 510 -19.50 -5.69 -11.23
N ASP A 511 -20.83 -5.69 -11.30
CA ASP A 511 -21.61 -6.94 -11.32
C ASP A 511 -21.32 -7.77 -12.58
N MET A 512 -21.15 -7.11 -13.74
CA MET A 512 -20.77 -7.74 -15.00
C MET A 512 -19.36 -8.33 -14.93
N LEU A 513 -18.41 -7.60 -14.34
CA LEU A 513 -16.99 -8.01 -14.21
C LEU A 513 -16.74 -9.01 -13.08
N ASP A 514 -17.68 -9.20 -12.15
CA ASP A 514 -17.50 -10.04 -10.95
C ASP A 514 -16.97 -11.46 -11.25
N PRO A 515 -17.42 -12.17 -12.31
CA PRO A 515 -16.89 -13.49 -12.66
C PRO A 515 -15.41 -13.47 -13.10
N MET A 516 -14.91 -12.34 -13.61
CA MET A 516 -13.51 -12.18 -14.03
C MET A 516 -12.56 -11.97 -12.84
N LEU A 517 -13.01 -11.31 -11.77
CA LEU A 517 -12.11 -10.89 -10.68
C LEU A 517 -11.35 -12.07 -10.03
N PRO A 518 -12.00 -13.22 -9.73
CA PRO A 518 -11.28 -14.40 -9.23
C PRO A 518 -10.26 -14.98 -10.22
N ALA A 519 -10.48 -14.83 -11.53
CA ALA A 519 -9.54 -15.32 -12.55
C ALA A 519 -8.27 -14.45 -12.66
N ILE A 520 -8.34 -13.18 -12.26
CA ILE A 520 -7.17 -12.28 -12.13
C ILE A 520 -6.31 -12.72 -10.92
N GLU A 521 -6.97 -13.11 -9.83
CA GLU A 521 -6.30 -13.52 -8.59
C GLU A 521 -5.75 -14.95 -8.67
N THR A 522 -6.55 -15.90 -9.14
CA THR A 522 -6.17 -17.31 -9.30
C THR A 522 -6.29 -17.72 -10.76
N PRO A 523 -5.18 -17.86 -11.50
CA PRO A 523 -5.22 -18.26 -12.90
C PRO A 523 -5.91 -19.62 -13.06
N THR A 524 -6.76 -19.72 -14.09
CA THR A 524 -7.44 -20.97 -14.47
C THR A 524 -6.63 -21.72 -15.52
N ASP A 525 -6.63 -23.06 -15.44
CA ASP A 525 -6.02 -23.91 -16.47
C ASP A 525 -6.92 -24.09 -17.70
N LYS A 526 -8.11 -23.46 -17.72
CA LYS A 526 -9.10 -23.57 -18.80
C LYS A 526 -9.33 -22.20 -19.44
N PRO A 527 -8.62 -21.88 -20.55
CA PRO A 527 -8.88 -20.68 -21.32
C PRO A 527 -10.34 -20.60 -21.77
N GLY A 528 -10.90 -19.39 -21.81
CA GLY A 528 -12.28 -19.17 -22.24
C GLY A 528 -13.38 -19.74 -21.33
N SER A 529 -13.07 -20.04 -20.06
CA SER A 529 -14.01 -20.63 -19.11
C SER A 529 -14.85 -19.62 -18.30
N VAL A 530 -14.46 -18.34 -18.31
CA VAL A 530 -15.18 -17.27 -17.62
C VAL A 530 -16.19 -16.65 -18.57
N GLU A 531 -17.45 -16.63 -18.13
CA GLU A 531 -18.58 -16.04 -18.84
C GLU A 531 -19.06 -14.77 -18.11
N LEU A 532 -18.96 -13.63 -18.79
CA LEU A 532 -19.51 -12.36 -18.35
C LEU A 532 -20.93 -12.21 -18.89
N LYS A 533 -21.82 -11.66 -18.06
CA LYS A 533 -23.20 -11.39 -18.43
C LYS A 533 -23.49 -9.92 -18.19
N GLN A 534 -24.09 -9.29 -19.19
CA GLN A 534 -24.73 -8.00 -18.99
C GLN A 534 -26.21 -8.27 -18.74
N ASN A 535 -26.70 -7.88 -17.56
CA ASN A 535 -28.12 -7.97 -17.22
C ASN A 535 -28.96 -6.96 -18.00
#